data_AF-A0A2E8S7X0-F1
#
_entry.id   AF-A0A2E8S7X0-F1
#
_cell.length_a   1.000
_cell.length_b   1.000
_cell.length_c   1.000
_cell.angle_alpha   90.00
_cell.angle_beta   90.00
_cell.angle_gamma   90.00
#
_symmetry.space_group_name_H-M   'P 1'
#
loop_
_entity.id
_entity.type
_entity.pdbx_description
1 polymer ?
#
loop_
_entity_poly.entity_id
_entity_poly.type
_entity_poly.pdbx_seq_one_letter_code
_entity_poly.pdbx_strand_id
1 'polypeptide(L)'
;MTFTNVDDFLESIPTKHREKPARLLKIVREAYTWGVPPMIAKSMTDRLNENNEYSFHLGTTDPELRKIASWVFTNINDVKTIQSFIEKLWRRHGREDVKLAGIITANLPSCEWELWLRNLHKSEPIEAILEFIEEMKKAGQPFPDANTLASWWRKDSMHHQIVVLLCQFVPPPDLEIIKSAPRGGYVFEKIRNRILESEIDEIA
;
A
#
# COMPACT_ATOMS: atom_id res chain seq x y z
N MET A 1 23.83 -3.07 23.00
CA MET A 1 22.52 -2.57 23.48
C MET A 1 21.50 -3.59 23.02
N THR A 2 20.73 -4.20 23.91
CA THR A 2 19.67 -5.15 23.55
C THR A 2 18.34 -4.40 23.57
N PHE A 3 17.75 -4.16 22.39
CA PHE A 3 16.44 -3.53 22.28
C PHE A 3 15.35 -4.55 22.60
N THR A 4 14.29 -4.12 23.27
CA THR A 4 13.19 -5.04 23.68
C THR A 4 11.97 -4.93 22.78
N ASN A 5 11.81 -3.81 22.08
CA ASN A 5 10.68 -3.51 21.20
C ASN A 5 11.12 -2.53 20.08
N VAL A 6 10.23 -2.25 19.12
CA VAL A 6 10.53 -1.36 17.99
C VAL A 6 10.79 0.08 18.42
N ASP A 7 10.10 0.58 19.45
CA ASP A 7 10.20 1.95 19.91
C ASP A 7 11.60 2.21 20.51
N ASP A 8 12.08 1.33 21.37
CA ASP A 8 13.44 1.39 21.94
C ASP A 8 14.51 1.46 20.82
N PHE A 9 14.35 0.63 19.78
CA PHE A 9 15.26 0.60 18.65
C PHE A 9 15.23 1.93 17.89
N LEU A 10 14.04 2.42 17.56
CA LEU A 10 13.85 3.65 16.79
C LEU A 10 14.34 4.91 17.54
N GLU A 11 14.14 4.97 18.86
CA GLU A 11 14.63 6.05 19.71
C GLU A 11 16.17 6.11 19.76
N SER A 12 16.83 4.94 19.68
CA SER A 12 18.29 4.86 19.70
C SER A 12 18.98 5.43 18.45
N ILE A 13 18.24 5.65 17.36
CA ILE A 13 18.80 6.06 16.06
C ILE A 13 19.24 7.52 16.11
N PRO A 14 20.52 7.88 15.88
CA PRO A 14 20.97 9.28 15.87
C PRO A 14 20.27 10.16 14.81
N THR A 15 19.94 11.42 15.13
CA THR A 15 19.23 12.37 14.23
C THR A 15 19.89 12.50 12.85
N LYS A 16 21.22 12.59 12.81
CA LYS A 16 22.03 12.67 11.57
C LYS A 16 21.86 11.49 10.60
N HIS A 17 21.20 10.41 11.02
CA HIS A 17 20.95 9.23 10.21
C HIS A 17 19.54 9.17 9.62
N ARG A 18 18.66 10.06 10.08
CA ARG A 18 17.24 10.13 9.74
C ARG A 18 17.00 10.94 8.44
N GLU A 19 17.87 11.88 8.13
CA GLU A 19 17.75 12.82 6.99
C GLU A 19 18.01 12.20 5.60
N LYS A 20 18.57 10.99 5.53
CA LYS A 20 18.93 10.35 4.25
C LYS A 20 17.99 9.19 3.95
N PRO A 21 17.13 9.26 2.92
CA PRO A 21 16.17 8.20 2.59
C PRO A 21 16.79 6.80 2.42
N ALA A 22 18.01 6.71 1.85
CA ALA A 22 18.70 5.43 1.70
C ALA A 22 19.13 4.82 3.05
N ARG A 23 19.42 5.65 4.05
CA ARG A 23 19.77 5.20 5.39
C ARG A 23 18.53 4.86 6.19
N LEU A 24 17.47 5.64 6.04
CA LEU A 24 16.14 5.37 6.58
C LEU A 24 15.62 4.01 6.13
N LEU A 25 15.83 3.66 4.86
CA LEU A 25 15.48 2.35 4.30
C LEU A 25 16.18 1.19 5.05
N LYS A 26 17.44 1.37 5.47
CA LYS A 26 18.16 0.37 6.27
C LYS A 26 17.64 0.31 7.71
N ILE A 27 17.43 1.47 8.34
CA ILE A 27 16.87 1.58 9.69
C ILE A 27 15.52 0.89 9.77
N VAL A 28 14.61 1.19 8.84
CA VAL A 28 13.26 0.61 8.81
C VAL A 28 13.28 -0.90 8.56
N ARG A 29 14.20 -1.41 7.74
CA ARG A 29 14.35 -2.87 7.57
C ARG A 29 14.75 -3.58 8.85
N GLU A 30 15.60 -2.95 9.63
CA GLU A 30 15.98 -3.46 10.95
C GLU A 30 14.81 -3.31 11.94
N ALA A 31 14.09 -2.18 11.90
CA ALA A 31 12.88 -1.94 12.69
C ALA A 31 11.84 -3.06 12.50
N TYR A 32 11.65 -3.56 11.27
CA TYR A 32 10.76 -4.67 10.96
C TYR A 32 11.04 -5.96 11.73
N THR A 33 12.27 -6.15 12.22
CA THR A 33 12.65 -7.36 12.97
C THR A 33 12.34 -7.25 14.47
N TRP A 34 12.03 -6.05 14.96
CA TRP A 34 11.69 -5.79 16.35
C TRP A 34 10.17 -5.87 16.55
N GLY A 35 9.74 -6.39 17.70
CA GLY A 35 8.31 -6.56 17.99
C GLY A 35 7.62 -7.68 17.20
N VAL A 36 8.36 -8.48 16.44
CA VAL A 36 7.86 -9.67 15.76
C VAL A 36 7.70 -10.78 16.81
N PRO A 37 6.49 -11.33 17.03
CA PRO A 37 6.29 -12.43 17.98
C PRO A 37 7.22 -13.61 17.63
N PRO A 38 7.85 -14.29 18.62
CA PRO A 38 8.79 -15.41 18.39
C PRO A 38 8.23 -16.63 17.64
N MET A 39 6.99 -16.57 17.15
CA MET A 39 6.31 -17.66 16.47
C MET A 39 5.49 -17.21 15.24
N ILE A 40 5.97 -16.23 14.47
CA ILE A 40 5.71 -16.29 13.02
C ILE A 40 6.74 -17.27 12.46
N ALA A 41 6.53 -18.54 12.80
CA ALA A 41 7.07 -19.64 12.02
C ALA A 41 6.81 -19.25 10.57
N LYS A 42 7.90 -19.19 9.77
CA LYS A 42 7.86 -19.01 8.32
C LYS A 42 6.53 -19.54 7.80
N SER A 43 5.62 -18.64 7.42
CA SER A 43 4.46 -19.03 6.65
C SER A 43 5.03 -19.50 5.32
N MET A 44 5.40 -20.77 5.29
CA MET A 44 5.50 -21.64 4.14
C MET A 44 4.07 -21.89 3.63
N THR A 45 3.26 -20.83 3.54
CA THR A 45 1.92 -20.91 3.00
C THR A 45 2.06 -20.50 1.55
N ASP A 46 2.30 -21.53 0.75
CA ASP A 46 2.20 -21.59 -0.70
C ASP A 46 3.05 -20.61 -1.51
N ARG A 47 4.27 -21.08 -1.81
CA ARG A 47 5.07 -20.74 -3.00
C ARG A 47 4.44 -21.28 -4.29
N LEU A 48 3.12 -21.16 -4.43
CA LEU A 48 2.37 -21.56 -5.61
C LEU A 48 1.61 -20.33 -6.11
N ASN A 49 2.34 -19.42 -6.74
CA ASN A 49 1.93 -18.80 -8.01
C ASN A 49 3.12 -18.03 -8.58
N GLU A 50 3.60 -18.52 -9.71
CA GLU A 50 4.61 -17.87 -10.53
C GLU A 50 4.09 -16.48 -10.94
N ASN A 51 4.74 -15.44 -10.40
CA ASN A 51 4.87 -14.05 -10.89
C ASN A 51 4.60 -13.01 -9.78
N ASN A 52 5.66 -12.27 -9.43
CA ASN A 52 5.76 -11.14 -8.48
C ASN A 52 5.74 -11.48 -6.98
N GLU A 53 6.73 -12.26 -6.54
CA GLU A 53 7.05 -12.40 -5.12
C GLU A 53 7.68 -11.10 -4.56
N TYR A 54 7.22 -10.66 -3.38
CA TYR A 54 7.88 -9.62 -2.60
C TYR A 54 9.36 -9.96 -2.38
N SER A 55 10.25 -8.96 -2.36
CA SER A 55 11.68 -9.18 -2.15
C SER A 55 12.01 -9.69 -0.73
N PHE A 56 11.08 -9.53 0.22
CA PHE A 56 11.13 -10.14 1.54
C PHE A 56 9.75 -10.10 2.22
N HIS A 57 9.60 -10.95 3.23
CA HIS A 57 8.52 -10.91 4.21
C HIS A 57 9.08 -11.32 5.58
N LEU A 58 9.01 -10.42 6.57
CA LEU A 58 9.60 -10.58 7.91
C LEU A 58 8.57 -10.84 9.01
N GLY A 59 7.28 -10.65 8.74
CA GLY A 59 6.20 -10.90 9.69
C GLY A 59 5.93 -9.74 10.64
N THR A 60 6.35 -8.51 10.30
CA THR A 60 6.03 -7.34 11.12
C THR A 60 4.52 -7.13 11.18
N THR A 61 4.00 -6.95 12.39
CA THR A 61 2.57 -6.77 12.61
C THR A 61 2.13 -5.34 12.27
N ASP A 62 0.85 -5.15 11.92
CA ASP A 62 0.29 -3.83 11.63
C ASP A 62 0.52 -2.79 12.74
N PRO A 63 0.37 -3.11 14.04
CA PRO A 63 0.71 -2.18 15.13
C PRO A 63 2.17 -1.69 15.07
N GLU A 64 3.13 -2.59 14.82
CA GLU A 64 4.54 -2.23 14.75
C GLU A 64 4.86 -1.40 13.49
N LEU A 65 4.20 -1.69 12.36
CA LEU A 65 4.30 -0.84 11.15
C LEU A 65 3.75 0.58 11.39
N ARG A 66 2.67 0.72 12.16
CA ARG A 66 2.12 2.04 12.52
C ARG A 66 3.04 2.82 13.45
N LYS A 67 3.72 2.15 14.40
CA LYS A 67 4.77 2.79 15.22
C LYS A 67 5.93 3.30 14.37
N ILE A 68 6.39 2.49 13.41
CA ILE A 68 7.42 2.91 12.46
C ILE A 68 6.96 4.13 11.66
N ALA A 69 5.73 4.13 11.13
CA ALA A 69 5.17 5.27 10.39
C ALA A 69 5.10 6.54 11.25
N SER A 70 4.61 6.42 12.49
CA SER A 70 4.55 7.53 13.46
C SER A 70 5.93 8.11 13.75
N TRP A 71 6.92 7.24 13.96
CA TRP A 71 8.30 7.66 14.16
C TRP A 71 8.86 8.37 12.93
N VAL A 72 8.55 7.92 11.71
CA VAL A 72 8.96 8.61 10.46
C VAL A 72 8.42 10.05 10.44
N PHE A 73 7.11 10.24 10.69
CA PHE A 73 6.51 11.58 10.72
C PHE A 73 7.03 12.46 11.84
N THR A 74 7.37 11.87 12.99
CA THR A 74 7.92 12.61 14.14
C THR A 74 9.34 13.12 13.88
N ASN A 75 10.10 12.42 13.04
CA ASN A 75 11.54 12.64 12.90
C ASN A 75 11.95 13.22 11.53
N ILE A 76 11.03 13.31 10.59
CA ILE A 76 11.28 13.82 9.25
C ILE A 76 10.27 14.92 8.94
N ASN A 77 10.75 16.16 8.96
CA ASN A 77 9.90 17.34 8.75
C ASN A 77 9.80 17.76 7.28
N ASP A 78 10.59 17.15 6.39
CA ASP A 78 10.58 17.47 4.96
C ASP A 78 9.75 16.46 4.17
N VAL A 79 8.64 16.93 3.59
CA VAL A 79 7.72 16.13 2.78
C VAL A 79 8.43 15.51 1.57
N LYS A 80 9.40 16.21 0.96
CA LYS A 80 10.13 15.67 -0.20
C LYS A 80 10.99 14.47 0.19
N THR A 81 11.60 14.52 1.38
CA THR A 81 12.35 13.39 1.95
C THR A 81 11.43 12.20 2.22
N ILE A 82 10.21 12.43 2.74
CA ILE A 82 9.21 11.37 2.94
C ILE A 82 8.77 10.76 1.61
N GLN A 83 8.44 11.57 0.60
CA GLN A 83 8.08 11.08 -0.74
C GLN A 83 9.21 10.26 -1.36
N SER A 84 10.46 10.73 -1.28
CA SER A 84 11.62 9.97 -1.76
C SER A 84 11.81 8.66 -0.99
N PHE A 85 11.47 8.63 0.29
CA PHE A 85 11.49 7.42 1.10
C PHE A 85 10.40 6.43 0.68
N ILE A 86 9.16 6.89 0.46
CA ILE A 86 8.05 6.09 -0.08
C ILE A 86 8.46 5.44 -1.40
N GLU A 87 9.00 6.20 -2.36
CA GLU A 87 9.48 5.68 -3.65
C GLU A 87 10.56 4.60 -3.50
N LYS A 88 11.44 4.75 -2.48
CA LYS A 88 12.47 3.75 -2.17
C LYS A 88 11.93 2.50 -1.52
N LEU A 89 10.88 2.60 -0.71
CA LEU A 89 10.17 1.44 -0.15
C LEU A 89 9.55 0.62 -1.28
N TRP A 90 8.77 1.26 -2.17
CA TRP A 90 8.18 0.61 -3.33
C TRP A 90 9.22 -0.08 -4.20
N ARG A 91 10.32 0.61 -4.54
CA ARG A 91 11.41 0.03 -5.33
C ARG A 91 12.08 -1.18 -4.68
N ARG A 92 12.19 -1.20 -3.34
CA ARG A 92 12.75 -2.35 -2.63
C ARG A 92 11.76 -3.49 -2.56
N HIS A 93 10.46 -3.20 -2.52
CA HIS A 93 9.35 -4.14 -2.74
C HIS A 93 9.29 -5.33 -1.75
N GLY A 94 9.64 -5.11 -0.48
CA GLY A 94 9.25 -6.06 0.57
C GLY A 94 7.77 -5.96 0.90
N ARG A 95 7.17 -7.02 1.46
CA ARG A 95 5.76 -6.97 1.89
C ARG A 95 5.53 -5.85 2.92
N GLU A 96 6.43 -5.76 3.91
CA GLU A 96 6.39 -4.70 4.92
C GLU A 96 6.73 -3.32 4.34
N ASP A 97 7.55 -3.25 3.28
CA ASP A 97 7.82 -1.98 2.60
C ASP A 97 6.57 -1.43 1.94
N VAL A 98 5.88 -2.27 1.16
CA VAL A 98 4.64 -1.91 0.45
C VAL A 98 3.57 -1.48 1.44
N LYS A 99 3.39 -2.24 2.53
CA LYS A 99 2.45 -1.89 3.59
C LYS A 99 2.79 -0.57 4.27
N LEU A 100 4.05 -0.39 4.67
CA LEU A 100 4.50 0.84 5.31
C LEU A 100 4.36 2.04 4.37
N ALA A 101 4.71 1.88 3.10
CA ALA A 101 4.55 2.92 2.10
C ALA A 101 3.08 3.33 1.95
N GLY A 102 2.16 2.37 1.98
CA GLY A 102 0.72 2.63 2.01
C GLY A 102 0.27 3.43 3.22
N ILE A 103 0.67 3.01 4.42
CA ILE A 103 0.36 3.72 5.67
C ILE A 103 0.89 5.17 5.63
N ILE A 104 2.15 5.37 5.23
CA ILE A 104 2.73 6.72 5.17
C ILE A 104 2.04 7.57 4.10
N THR A 105 1.78 7.02 2.91
CA THR A 105 1.12 7.76 1.82
C THR A 105 -0.28 8.22 2.24
N ALA A 106 -1.06 7.36 2.88
CA ALA A 106 -2.40 7.68 3.36
C ALA A 106 -2.43 8.77 4.45
N ASN A 107 -1.32 8.97 5.16
CA ASN A 107 -1.19 9.95 6.24
C ASN A 107 -0.42 11.23 5.83
N LEU A 108 -0.11 11.41 4.55
CA LEU A 108 0.43 12.68 4.06
C LEU A 108 -0.65 13.79 4.13
N PRO A 109 -0.28 15.06 4.39
CA PRO A 109 -1.23 16.17 4.46
C PRO A 109 -2.05 16.37 3.17
N SER A 110 -1.44 16.09 2.02
CA SER A 110 -2.11 16.00 0.74
C SER A 110 -2.26 14.53 0.33
N CYS A 111 -3.50 14.11 0.10
CA CYS A 111 -3.80 12.84 -0.56
C CYS A 111 -3.04 12.75 -1.90
N GLU A 112 -2.20 11.73 -2.09
CA GLU A 112 -1.46 11.54 -3.33
C GLU A 112 -1.70 10.14 -3.92
N TRP A 113 -2.92 9.88 -4.40
CA TRP A 113 -3.21 8.66 -5.15
C TRP A 113 -2.24 8.47 -6.34
N GLU A 114 -1.84 9.55 -7.00
CA GLU A 114 -0.86 9.50 -8.09
C GLU A 114 0.55 9.11 -7.64
N LEU A 115 0.97 9.51 -6.43
CA LEU A 115 2.24 9.05 -5.85
C LEU A 115 2.21 7.54 -5.66
N TRP A 116 1.08 6.99 -5.23
CA TRP A 116 0.94 5.55 -5.12
C TRP A 116 0.95 4.87 -6.49
N LEU A 117 0.07 5.28 -7.41
CA LEU A 117 -0.06 4.68 -8.74
C LEU A 117 1.24 4.69 -9.53
N ARG A 118 2.02 5.77 -9.47
CA ARG A 118 3.30 5.87 -10.21
C ARG A 118 4.40 4.96 -9.66
N ASN A 119 4.25 4.49 -8.41
CA ASN A 119 5.22 3.63 -7.75
C ASN A 119 4.87 2.14 -7.81
N LEU A 120 3.66 1.79 -8.27
CA LEU A 120 3.29 0.41 -8.49
C LEU A 120 4.21 -0.24 -9.52
N HIS A 121 4.60 -1.48 -9.26
CA HIS A 121 5.29 -2.30 -10.24
C HIS A 121 4.34 -2.71 -11.37
N LYS A 122 4.88 -3.32 -12.44
CA LYS A 122 4.08 -3.76 -13.60
C LYS A 122 2.97 -4.75 -13.23
N SER A 123 3.08 -5.39 -12.08
CA SER A 123 2.01 -6.18 -11.47
C SER A 123 2.21 -6.14 -9.96
N GLU A 124 1.10 -6.12 -9.22
CA GLU A 124 1.08 -6.13 -7.76
C GLU A 124 0.08 -7.19 -7.29
N PRO A 125 0.30 -7.82 -6.12
CA PRO A 125 -0.71 -8.64 -5.49
C PRO A 125 -1.98 -7.81 -5.24
N ILE A 126 -3.15 -8.39 -5.53
CA ILE A 126 -4.43 -7.68 -5.33
C ILE A 126 -4.63 -7.30 -3.86
N GLU A 127 -4.12 -8.11 -2.93
CA GLU A 127 -4.14 -7.86 -1.50
C GLU A 127 -3.39 -6.56 -1.16
N ALA A 128 -2.24 -6.30 -1.80
CA ALA A 128 -1.50 -5.06 -1.61
C ALA A 128 -2.30 -3.82 -2.03
N ILE A 129 -3.00 -3.94 -3.17
CA ILE A 129 -3.84 -2.89 -3.72
C ILE A 129 -5.03 -2.61 -2.78
N LEU A 130 -5.73 -3.66 -2.35
CA LEU A 130 -6.87 -3.56 -1.45
C LEU A 130 -6.47 -3.02 -0.07
N GLU A 131 -5.33 -3.48 0.47
CA GLU A 131 -4.79 -2.97 1.72
C GLU A 131 -4.47 -1.48 1.63
N PHE A 132 -3.91 -1.01 0.51
CA PHE A 132 -3.67 0.42 0.30
C PHE A 132 -4.98 1.23 0.26
N ILE A 133 -5.96 0.79 -0.52
CA ILE A 133 -7.27 1.46 -0.62
C ILE A 133 -7.92 1.57 0.76
N GLU A 134 -7.85 0.51 1.56
CA GLU A 134 -8.39 0.50 2.91
C GLU A 134 -7.62 1.46 3.85
N GLU A 135 -6.30 1.62 3.70
CA GLU A 135 -5.56 2.65 4.46
C GLU A 135 -5.94 4.08 4.05
N MET A 136 -6.15 4.35 2.75
CA MET A 136 -6.65 5.65 2.29
C MET A 136 -8.02 5.97 2.87
N LYS A 137 -8.92 4.97 2.88
CA LYS A 137 -10.25 5.07 3.48
C LYS A 137 -10.18 5.32 4.99
N LYS A 138 -9.38 4.55 5.73
CA LYS A 138 -9.19 4.73 7.19
C LYS A 138 -8.64 6.10 7.54
N ALA A 139 -7.75 6.65 6.71
CA ALA A 139 -7.20 7.98 6.89
C ALA A 139 -8.19 9.11 6.53
N GLY A 140 -9.39 8.77 6.04
CA GLY A 140 -10.40 9.75 5.62
C GLY A 140 -10.00 10.55 4.38
N GLN A 141 -9.07 10.02 3.57
CA GLN A 141 -8.63 10.70 2.36
C GLN A 141 -9.75 10.70 1.31
N PRO A 142 -9.90 11.80 0.55
CA PRO A 142 -10.88 11.85 -0.53
C PRO A 142 -10.53 10.79 -1.58
N PHE A 143 -11.55 10.05 -2.02
CA PHE A 143 -11.43 9.16 -3.16
C PHE A 143 -11.32 9.99 -4.46
N PRO A 144 -10.72 9.41 -5.52
CA PRO A 144 -10.60 10.09 -6.82
C PRO A 144 -11.98 10.38 -7.42
N ASP A 145 -12.13 11.55 -8.04
CA ASP A 145 -13.37 11.94 -8.71
C ASP A 145 -13.58 11.22 -10.05
N ALA A 146 -14.77 11.39 -10.63
CA ALA A 146 -15.14 10.74 -11.88
C ALA A 146 -14.18 11.04 -13.04
N ASN A 147 -13.67 12.27 -13.12
CA ASN A 147 -12.71 12.68 -14.15
C ASN A 147 -11.36 11.96 -13.98
N THR A 148 -10.89 11.85 -12.74
CA THR A 148 -9.66 11.16 -12.38
C THR A 148 -9.76 9.67 -12.70
N LEU A 149 -10.85 9.02 -12.29
CA LEU A 149 -11.11 7.60 -12.62
C LEU A 149 -11.14 7.39 -14.14
N ALA A 150 -11.82 8.28 -14.88
CA ALA A 150 -11.92 8.24 -16.34
C ALA A 150 -10.54 8.33 -17.04
N SER A 151 -9.58 9.01 -16.43
CA SER A 151 -8.20 9.10 -16.94
C SER A 151 -7.39 7.83 -16.67
N TRP A 152 -7.63 7.14 -15.55
CA TRP A 152 -6.83 5.99 -15.13
C TRP A 152 -7.20 4.71 -15.85
N TRP A 153 -8.48 4.42 -16.05
CA TRP A 153 -8.88 3.14 -16.63
C TRP A 153 -8.42 2.97 -18.09
N ARG A 154 -8.16 4.07 -18.79
CA ARG A 154 -7.65 4.06 -20.17
C ARG A 154 -6.13 3.88 -20.27
N LYS A 155 -5.41 3.88 -19.14
CA LYS A 155 -3.93 3.90 -19.13
C LYS A 155 -3.33 2.54 -19.42
N ASP A 156 -3.70 1.52 -18.64
CA ASP A 156 -3.30 0.13 -18.82
C ASP A 156 -4.23 -0.81 -18.03
N SER A 157 -4.03 -2.11 -18.18
CA SER A 157 -4.89 -3.12 -17.56
C SER A 157 -4.90 -3.07 -16.03
N MET A 158 -3.77 -2.77 -15.39
CA MET A 158 -3.68 -2.72 -13.94
C MET A 158 -4.42 -1.49 -13.40
N HIS A 159 -4.23 -0.32 -14.01
CA HIS A 159 -4.97 0.89 -13.64
C HIS A 159 -6.48 0.73 -13.86
N HIS A 160 -6.89 0.04 -14.93
CA HIS A 160 -8.30 -0.29 -15.14
C HIS A 160 -8.86 -1.17 -14.01
N GLN A 161 -8.14 -2.22 -13.63
CA GLN A 161 -8.54 -3.07 -12.50
C GLN A 161 -8.60 -2.28 -11.18
N ILE A 162 -7.64 -1.39 -10.92
CA ILE A 162 -7.66 -0.51 -9.74
C ILE A 162 -8.91 0.40 -9.74
N VAL A 163 -9.27 0.98 -10.88
CA VAL A 163 -10.51 1.79 -10.99
C VAL A 163 -11.73 0.96 -10.61
N VAL A 164 -11.85 -0.28 -11.11
CA VAL A 164 -12.97 -1.16 -10.72
C VAL A 164 -12.96 -1.46 -9.22
N LEU A 165 -11.80 -1.67 -8.61
CA LEU A 165 -11.70 -1.87 -7.16
C LEU A 165 -12.11 -0.61 -6.37
N LEU A 166 -11.82 0.58 -6.89
CA LEU A 166 -12.25 1.85 -6.28
C LEU A 166 -13.77 2.06 -6.40
N CYS A 167 -14.41 1.51 -7.44
CA CYS A 167 -15.87 1.58 -7.61
C CYS A 167 -16.67 0.90 -6.48
N GLN A 168 -16.02 0.17 -5.56
CA GLN A 168 -16.64 -0.27 -4.30
C GLN A 168 -16.99 0.88 -3.35
N PHE A 169 -16.38 2.06 -3.55
CA PHE A 169 -16.45 3.19 -2.63
C PHE A 169 -16.92 4.48 -3.29
N VAL A 170 -16.87 4.54 -4.62
CA VAL A 170 -17.30 5.69 -5.41
C VAL A 170 -18.09 5.23 -6.64
N PRO A 171 -19.15 5.94 -7.03
CA PRO A 171 -19.92 5.58 -8.22
C PRO A 171 -19.03 5.56 -9.47
N PRO A 172 -19.18 4.55 -10.36
CA PRO A 172 -18.48 4.56 -11.64
C PRO A 172 -18.99 5.71 -12.52
N PRO A 173 -18.11 6.39 -13.28
CA PRO A 173 -18.54 7.36 -14.29
C PRO A 173 -19.42 6.75 -15.39
N ASP A 174 -19.19 5.48 -15.71
CA ASP A 174 -19.88 4.70 -16.73
C ASP A 174 -19.77 3.20 -16.35
N LEU A 175 -20.88 2.47 -16.41
CA LEU A 175 -20.91 1.01 -16.16
C LEU A 175 -19.99 0.24 -17.10
N GLU A 176 -19.69 0.79 -18.29
CA GLU A 176 -18.77 0.16 -19.22
C GLU A 176 -17.35 0.05 -18.67
N ILE A 177 -16.96 0.90 -17.71
CA ILE A 177 -15.68 0.78 -17.01
C ILE A 177 -15.60 -0.56 -16.28
N ILE A 178 -16.69 -1.01 -15.66
CA ILE A 178 -16.72 -2.28 -14.92
C ILE A 178 -16.86 -3.46 -15.89
N LYS A 179 -17.66 -3.31 -16.97
CA LYS A 179 -17.91 -4.37 -17.96
C LYS A 179 -16.75 -4.65 -18.89
N SER A 180 -15.95 -3.65 -19.22
CA SER A 180 -14.81 -3.79 -20.16
C SER A 180 -13.48 -4.13 -19.46
N ALA A 181 -13.44 -4.12 -18.12
CA ALA A 181 -12.21 -4.37 -17.37
C ALA A 181 -11.55 -5.73 -17.72
N PRO A 182 -10.22 -5.75 -17.92
CA PRO A 182 -9.46 -6.99 -18.13
C PRO A 182 -9.70 -7.98 -17.00
N ARG A 183 -9.74 -9.27 -17.35
CA ARG A 183 -9.92 -10.33 -16.37
C ARG A 183 -8.82 -10.31 -15.32
N GLY A 184 -9.20 -10.44 -14.07
CA GLY A 184 -8.31 -10.57 -12.93
C GLY A 184 -8.37 -11.95 -12.28
N GLY A 185 -7.72 -12.08 -11.13
CA GLY A 185 -7.83 -13.27 -10.29
C GLY A 185 -9.19 -13.40 -9.61
N TYR A 186 -9.39 -14.51 -8.89
CA TYR A 186 -10.66 -14.82 -8.21
C TYR A 186 -11.20 -13.68 -7.35
N VAL A 187 -10.36 -13.05 -6.52
CA VAL A 187 -10.78 -11.96 -5.63
C VAL A 187 -11.24 -10.73 -6.44
N PHE A 188 -10.54 -10.38 -7.50
CA PHE A 188 -10.93 -9.28 -8.39
C PHE A 188 -12.29 -9.55 -9.02
N GLU A 189 -12.49 -10.72 -9.63
CA GLU A 189 -13.74 -11.06 -10.31
C GLU A 189 -14.92 -11.13 -9.33
N LYS A 190 -14.69 -11.62 -8.10
CA LYS A 190 -15.70 -11.61 -7.04
C LYS A 190 -16.14 -10.19 -6.69
N ILE A 191 -15.20 -9.26 -6.56
CA ILE A 191 -15.51 -7.85 -6.27
C ILE A 191 -16.25 -7.22 -7.45
N ARG A 192 -15.75 -7.42 -8.68
CA ARG A 192 -16.34 -6.89 -9.91
C ARG A 192 -17.80 -7.32 -10.07
N ASN A 193 -18.10 -8.61 -9.90
CA ASN A 193 -19.46 -9.13 -10.04
C ASN A 193 -20.41 -8.54 -9.00
N ARG A 194 -19.95 -8.41 -7.74
CA ARG A 194 -20.74 -7.78 -6.69
C ARG A 194 -21.10 -6.31 -7.01
N ILE A 195 -20.17 -5.55 -7.60
CA ILE A 195 -20.46 -4.17 -8.03
C ILE A 195 -21.47 -4.16 -9.18
N LEU A 196 -21.32 -5.06 -10.16
CA LEU A 196 -22.28 -5.16 -11.27
C LEU A 196 -23.69 -5.50 -10.78
N GLU A 197 -23.81 -6.41 -9.81
CA GLU A 197 -25.09 -6.77 -9.19
C GLU A 197 -25.73 -5.57 -8.49
N SER A 198 -24.97 -4.81 -7.68
CA SER A 198 -25.52 -3.65 -6.96
C SER A 198 -25.98 -2.53 -7.88
N GLU A 199 -25.26 -2.26 -8.98
CA GLU A 199 -25.61 -1.20 -9.93
C GLU A 199 -26.84 -1.56 -10.77
N ILE A 200 -27.09 -2.85 -11.01
CA ILE A 200 -28.30 -3.30 -11.72
C ILE A 200 -29.53 -3.12 -10.82
N ASP A 201 -29.41 -3.39 -9.52
CA ASP A 201 -30.50 -3.25 -8.55
C ASP A 201 -30.89 -1.78 -8.30
N GLU A 202 -29.97 -0.81 -8.49
CA GLU A 202 -30.28 0.63 -8.35
C GLU A 202 -31.03 1.22 -9.57
N ILE A 203 -31.01 0.54 -10.72
CA ILE A 203 -31.63 0.98 -11.97
C ILE A 203 -33.01 0.32 -12.20
N ALA A 204 -33.32 -0.78 -11.49
CA ALA A 204 -34.56 -1.56 -11.59
C ALA A 204 -35.68 -1.02 -10.68
#